data_AF-A0ABC9G559-F1
#
_entry.id   AF-A0ABC9G559-F1
#
_cell.length_a   1.000
_cell.length_b   1.000
_cell.length_c   1.000
_cell.angle_alpha   90.00
_cell.angle_beta   90.00
_cell.angle_gamma   90.00
#
_symmetry.space_group_name_H-M   'P 1'
#
loop_
_entity.id
_entity.type
_entity.pdbx_description
1 polymer ?
#
loop_
_entity_poly.entity_id
_entity_poly.type
_entity_poly.pdbx_seq_one_letter_code
_entity_poly.pdbx_strand_id
1 'polypeptide(L)'
;MAKTRGHSSKRLTRHVLLAVSLSVSVLLPLLLPAAAATTAVAVAEGDGEIKSALGAGRHGKDKGELVAEGDTAGGGSVEDDEFAGGFGSLDSMLQWAIGNSDPEKLKEEAADVQKLSADELLKRREEIKELMEKLKMPSDADLMKIAIADLKNSSISLEDRQRALQELLVLVEPIDNANDLDKLGGLLPVIQELNNADEEIRITSAWVLGTASQNNALVQNQILGYGALARLVKMGYSSSTEEAAKALYAISALIRNNVNGQEAFHSENGSAMLQHILVSDNIDVRLQKKAVFLVTDLADFQLNSGNPQLPFLSDRLFLKSVVDMLSRFDLDLHEKVLLAIKSILKLSSTDAEDFESHDLEGVLLRLGVQLEDLTPEDQKEFAGEVDALRREVQTLFQQKLKQK
;
A
#
# COMPACT_ATOMS: atom_id res chain seq x y z
N MET A 1 -19.01 -49.20 -18.26
CA MET A 1 -19.56 -48.07 -19.04
C MET A 1 -18.98 -46.77 -18.50
N ALA A 2 -17.90 -46.31 -19.13
CA ALA A 2 -17.21 -45.07 -18.77
C ALA A 2 -17.06 -44.23 -20.05
N LYS A 3 -17.75 -43.08 -20.10
CA LYS A 3 -17.48 -41.92 -20.98
C LYS A 3 -18.67 -40.96 -20.84
N THR A 4 -18.47 -39.83 -20.15
CA THR A 4 -19.13 -38.51 -20.34
C THR A 4 -19.07 -37.68 -19.03
N ARG A 5 -17.87 -37.24 -18.61
CA ARG A 5 -17.77 -36.17 -17.58
C ARG A 5 -16.57 -35.22 -17.74
N GLY A 6 -15.80 -35.34 -18.83
CA GLY A 6 -14.59 -34.52 -19.06
C GLY A 6 -14.74 -33.32 -20.00
N HIS A 7 -15.94 -33.04 -20.54
CA HIS A 7 -16.14 -31.98 -21.55
C HIS A 7 -16.73 -30.67 -21.02
N SER A 8 -17.31 -30.66 -19.81
CA SER A 8 -17.92 -29.45 -19.23
C SER A 8 -16.89 -28.54 -18.54
N SER A 9 -15.95 -29.13 -17.76
CA SER A 9 -14.89 -28.38 -17.06
C SER A 9 -13.88 -27.71 -18.02
N LYS A 10 -13.57 -28.33 -19.17
CA LYS A 10 -12.67 -27.75 -20.19
C LYS A 10 -13.29 -26.61 -21.02
N ARG A 11 -14.63 -26.51 -21.07
CA ARG A 11 -15.31 -25.37 -21.71
C ARG A 11 -15.34 -24.16 -20.79
N LEU A 12 -15.55 -24.37 -19.49
CA LEU A 12 -15.57 -23.29 -18.50
C LEU A 12 -14.21 -22.60 -18.36
N THR A 13 -13.11 -23.36 -18.32
CA THR A 13 -11.75 -22.82 -18.27
C THR A 13 -11.35 -22.03 -19.52
N ARG A 14 -11.87 -22.40 -20.71
CA ARG A 14 -11.66 -21.61 -21.94
C ARG A 14 -12.44 -20.30 -21.93
N HIS A 15 -13.64 -20.27 -21.36
CA HIS A 15 -14.43 -19.03 -21.25
C HIS A 15 -13.87 -18.08 -20.20
N VAL A 16 -13.29 -18.58 -19.10
CA VAL A 16 -12.61 -17.77 -18.09
C VAL A 16 -11.28 -17.21 -18.61
N LEU A 17 -10.47 -17.99 -19.33
CA LEU A 17 -9.24 -17.45 -19.97
C LEU A 17 -9.55 -16.39 -21.04
N LEU A 18 -10.62 -16.58 -21.82
CA LEU A 18 -11.07 -15.58 -22.79
C LEU A 18 -11.59 -14.30 -22.10
N ALA A 19 -12.30 -14.43 -20.97
CA ALA A 19 -12.75 -13.28 -20.18
C ALA A 19 -11.59 -12.48 -19.54
N VAL A 20 -10.54 -13.16 -19.08
CA VAL A 20 -9.32 -12.52 -18.54
C VAL A 20 -8.48 -11.87 -19.66
N SER A 21 -8.48 -12.44 -20.88
CA SER A 21 -7.81 -11.79 -22.03
C SER A 21 -8.58 -10.58 -22.58
N LEU A 22 -9.92 -10.59 -22.50
CA LEU A 22 -10.78 -9.50 -22.95
C LEU A 22 -10.85 -8.35 -21.93
N SER A 23 -10.65 -8.62 -20.63
CA SER A 23 -10.58 -7.56 -19.61
C SER A 23 -9.34 -6.69 -19.78
N VAL A 24 -8.18 -7.28 -20.09
CA VAL A 24 -6.92 -6.52 -20.25
C VAL A 24 -6.93 -5.61 -21.49
N SER A 25 -7.56 -6.02 -22.61
CA SER A 25 -7.65 -5.20 -23.82
C SER A 25 -8.73 -4.12 -23.79
N VAL A 26 -9.69 -4.19 -22.86
CA VAL A 26 -10.80 -3.21 -22.73
C VAL A 26 -10.61 -2.25 -21.55
N LEU A 27 -9.87 -2.63 -20.50
CA LEU A 27 -9.65 -1.79 -19.30
C LEU A 27 -8.45 -0.83 -19.39
N LEU A 28 -7.54 -0.99 -20.35
CA LEU A 28 -6.37 -0.12 -20.45
C LEU A 28 -6.66 1.37 -20.80
N PRO A 29 -7.76 1.76 -21.48
CA PRO A 29 -8.10 3.17 -21.68
C PRO A 29 -8.80 3.83 -20.48
N LEU A 30 -9.14 3.09 -19.42
CA LEU A 30 -9.93 3.58 -18.27
C LEU A 30 -9.10 4.15 -17.11
N LEU A 31 -7.77 4.20 -17.22
CA LEU A 31 -6.86 4.54 -16.11
C LEU A 31 -6.04 5.84 -16.27
N LEU A 32 -6.46 6.76 -17.13
CA LEU A 32 -5.88 8.12 -17.16
C LEU A 32 -6.69 9.09 -16.27
N PRO A 33 -6.07 9.76 -15.27
CA PRO A 33 -6.78 10.69 -14.41
C PRO A 33 -7.06 12.03 -15.12
N ALA A 34 -8.33 12.45 -15.12
CA ALA A 34 -8.74 13.81 -15.41
C ALA A 34 -8.41 14.72 -14.20
N ALA A 35 -7.17 15.20 -14.13
CA ALA A 35 -6.79 16.29 -13.25
C ALA A 35 -6.89 17.61 -14.01
N ALA A 36 -8.10 18.18 -14.11
CA ALA A 36 -8.30 19.61 -14.38
C ALA A 36 -9.73 20.02 -14.02
N ALA A 37 -9.87 21.21 -13.43
CA ALA A 37 -11.09 21.97 -13.15
C ALA A 37 -11.84 21.68 -11.83
N THR A 38 -11.26 22.17 -10.72
CA THR A 38 -12.05 22.80 -9.65
C THR A 38 -11.33 24.04 -9.10
N THR A 39 -11.31 25.12 -9.89
CA THR A 39 -11.22 26.49 -9.36
C THR A 39 -12.01 27.42 -10.27
N ALA A 40 -13.31 27.54 -10.01
CA ALA A 40 -14.12 28.67 -10.46
C ALA A 40 -14.56 29.43 -9.21
N VAL A 41 -13.73 30.37 -8.76
CA VAL A 41 -14.14 31.43 -7.83
C VAL A 41 -14.39 32.68 -8.66
N ALA A 42 -15.52 33.32 -8.36
CA ALA A 42 -16.14 34.39 -9.10
C ALA A 42 -15.23 35.61 -9.36
N VAL A 43 -15.45 36.22 -10.52
CA VAL A 43 -14.93 37.53 -10.94
C VAL A 43 -15.65 38.63 -10.15
N ALA A 44 -14.87 39.52 -9.53
CA ALA A 44 -15.27 40.91 -9.27
C ALA A 44 -14.04 41.81 -9.47
N GLU A 45 -14.19 42.79 -10.36
CA GLU A 45 -13.23 43.84 -10.71
C GLU A 45 -12.80 44.69 -9.50
N GLY A 46 -11.57 45.19 -9.53
CA GLY A 46 -11.12 46.25 -8.64
C GLY A 46 -9.59 46.43 -8.63
N ASP A 47 -9.14 47.54 -9.21
CA ASP A 47 -7.75 47.98 -9.37
C ASP A 47 -6.87 47.90 -8.10
N GLY A 48 -5.57 47.63 -8.28
CA GLY A 48 -4.55 47.89 -7.26
C GLY A 48 -3.27 47.07 -7.39
N GLU A 49 -2.18 47.74 -7.75
CA GLU A 49 -0.81 47.24 -7.95
C GLU A 49 -0.19 46.49 -6.74
N ILE A 50 0.76 45.56 -6.99
CA ILE A 50 2.21 45.65 -6.65
C ILE A 50 2.92 44.26 -6.69
N LYS A 51 3.82 44.13 -7.67
CA LYS A 51 5.16 43.49 -7.74
C LYS A 51 5.39 41.99 -7.48
N SER A 52 5.68 41.34 -8.62
CA SER A 52 6.51 40.16 -8.85
C SER A 52 7.99 40.38 -8.49
N ALA A 53 8.66 39.33 -7.99
CA ALA A 53 10.05 39.02 -8.30
C ALA A 53 10.37 37.55 -7.95
N LEU A 54 10.44 36.69 -8.95
CA LEU A 54 11.35 35.53 -8.99
C LEU A 54 11.63 35.24 -10.46
N GLY A 55 12.74 35.80 -10.94
CA GLY A 55 13.25 35.60 -12.28
C GLY A 55 14.44 34.64 -12.30
N ALA A 56 14.54 33.95 -13.44
CA ALA A 56 15.72 33.40 -14.14
C ALA A 56 16.54 32.29 -13.43
N GLY A 57 16.90 31.16 -14.04
CA GLY A 57 16.86 30.72 -15.44
C GLY A 57 18.28 30.52 -15.98
N ARG A 58 18.61 29.35 -16.53
CA ARG A 58 19.47 29.25 -17.73
C ARG A 58 19.53 27.86 -18.38
N HIS A 59 19.56 27.95 -19.70
CA HIS A 59 19.56 26.94 -20.74
C HIS A 59 21.00 26.74 -21.24
N GLY A 60 21.38 25.54 -21.65
CA GLY A 60 22.64 25.25 -22.33
C GLY A 60 22.45 24.17 -23.39
N LYS A 61 22.41 24.59 -24.65
CA LYS A 61 22.43 23.76 -25.86
C LYS A 61 23.89 23.47 -26.22
N ASP A 62 24.21 22.25 -26.64
CA ASP A 62 25.19 22.06 -27.72
C ASP A 62 24.94 20.77 -28.49
N LYS A 63 25.12 20.85 -29.81
CA LYS A 63 25.05 19.75 -30.79
C LYS A 63 26.47 19.29 -31.11
N GLY A 64 26.70 17.99 -31.19
CA GLY A 64 27.97 17.40 -31.66
C GLY A 64 27.85 15.92 -31.99
N GLU A 65 27.61 15.64 -33.26
CA GLU A 65 28.20 14.62 -34.15
C GLU A 65 28.79 13.28 -33.60
N LEU A 66 28.18 12.19 -34.07
CA LEU A 66 28.70 10.89 -34.59
C LEU A 66 29.87 10.14 -33.90
N VAL A 67 29.63 8.83 -33.72
CA VAL A 67 30.39 7.63 -34.20
C VAL A 67 30.50 6.54 -33.11
N ALA A 68 30.16 5.33 -33.56
CA ALA A 68 30.17 4.05 -32.86
C ALA A 68 31.55 3.40 -32.77
N GLU A 69 31.65 2.41 -31.86
CA GLU A 69 32.62 1.29 -31.71
C GLU A 69 32.98 1.21 -30.21
N GLY A 70 32.73 0.14 -29.46
CA GLY A 70 32.84 -1.27 -29.80
C GLY A 70 34.14 -1.79 -29.19
N ASP A 71 34.10 -2.39 -27.99
CA ASP A 71 34.74 -3.69 -27.76
C ASP A 71 34.50 -4.27 -26.36
N THR A 72 34.36 -5.59 -26.41
CA THR A 72 34.01 -6.59 -25.39
C THR A 72 35.20 -7.04 -24.54
N ALA A 73 34.96 -7.52 -23.29
CA ALA A 73 35.39 -8.87 -22.84
C ALA A 73 35.11 -9.19 -21.35
N GLY A 74 34.33 -10.28 -21.14
CA GLY A 74 34.48 -11.29 -20.06
C GLY A 74 33.72 -11.02 -18.74
N GLY A 75 32.82 -11.87 -18.22
CA GLY A 75 32.36 -13.23 -18.56
C GLY A 75 31.90 -13.93 -17.27
N GLY A 76 30.67 -14.48 -17.23
CA GLY A 76 30.15 -15.21 -16.06
C GLY A 76 28.68 -15.60 -16.17
N SER A 77 28.46 -16.82 -16.68
CA SER A 77 27.23 -17.58 -16.96
C SER A 77 26.10 -17.58 -15.91
N VAL A 78 24.85 -17.45 -16.38
CA VAL A 78 23.70 -18.24 -15.92
C VAL A 78 22.82 -18.58 -17.14
N GLU A 79 22.52 -19.86 -17.29
CA GLU A 79 21.59 -20.41 -18.29
C GLU A 79 20.16 -20.03 -17.88
N ASP A 80 19.45 -19.29 -18.73
CA ASP A 80 17.99 -19.12 -18.62
C ASP A 80 17.33 -19.72 -19.86
N ASP A 81 16.40 -20.63 -19.57
CA ASP A 81 15.60 -21.38 -20.51
C ASP A 81 14.84 -20.49 -21.50
N GLU A 82 14.87 -20.95 -22.75
CA GLU A 82 14.25 -20.38 -23.93
C GLU A 82 12.71 -20.43 -23.83
N PHE A 83 12.09 -19.48 -23.14
CA PHE A 83 10.64 -19.21 -23.24
C PHE A 83 10.37 -18.28 -24.43
N ALA A 84 10.06 -18.88 -25.57
CA ALA A 84 9.64 -18.19 -26.78
C ALA A 84 8.26 -17.50 -26.59
N GLY A 85 8.29 -16.21 -26.28
CA GLY A 85 7.10 -15.35 -26.18
C GLY A 85 7.39 -14.07 -25.39
N GLY A 86 8.26 -13.22 -25.93
CA GLY A 86 8.92 -12.13 -25.21
C GLY A 86 8.00 -11.03 -24.70
N PHE A 87 8.06 -10.78 -23.39
CA PHE A 87 8.43 -9.52 -22.73
C PHE A 87 8.82 -9.89 -21.28
N GLY A 88 10.00 -9.49 -20.81
CA GLY A 88 10.53 -9.89 -19.49
C GLY A 88 9.92 -9.11 -18.30
N SER A 89 9.23 -8.01 -18.57
CA SER A 89 8.50 -7.21 -17.58
C SER A 89 7.42 -6.35 -18.26
N LEU A 90 6.47 -5.84 -17.48
CA LEU A 90 5.44 -4.91 -17.96
C LEU A 90 6.06 -3.62 -18.55
N ASP A 91 7.20 -3.22 -18.01
CA ASP A 91 7.96 -2.06 -18.48
C ASP A 91 8.62 -2.32 -19.85
N SER A 92 9.14 -3.54 -20.05
CA SER A 92 9.65 -3.97 -21.37
C SER A 92 8.55 -4.10 -22.43
N MET A 93 7.35 -4.49 -22.01
CA MET A 93 6.17 -4.54 -22.88
C MET A 93 5.69 -3.12 -23.25
N LEU A 94 5.68 -2.19 -22.29
CA LEU A 94 5.37 -0.78 -22.52
C LEU A 94 6.39 -0.12 -23.45
N GLN A 95 7.69 -0.32 -23.20
CA GLN A 95 8.74 0.20 -24.06
C GLN A 95 8.66 -0.35 -25.49
N TRP A 96 8.36 -1.65 -25.64
CA TRP A 96 8.17 -2.23 -26.97
C TRP A 96 6.91 -1.70 -27.66
N ALA A 97 5.80 -1.55 -26.93
CA ALA A 97 4.57 -0.99 -27.46
C ALA A 97 4.76 0.48 -27.89
N ILE A 98 5.48 1.29 -27.10
CA ILE A 98 5.82 2.67 -27.43
C ILE A 98 6.77 2.73 -28.63
N GLY A 99 7.75 1.82 -28.71
CA GLY A 99 8.71 1.76 -29.81
C GLY A 99 8.16 1.23 -31.14
N ASN A 100 7.09 0.42 -31.11
CA ASN A 100 6.47 -0.18 -32.31
C ASN A 100 5.14 0.47 -32.69
N SER A 101 4.68 1.46 -31.94
CA SER A 101 3.49 2.23 -32.28
C SER A 101 3.88 3.57 -32.91
N ASP A 102 3.10 3.99 -33.90
CA ASP A 102 3.27 5.28 -34.54
C ASP A 102 2.85 6.40 -33.57
N PRO A 103 3.77 7.30 -33.13
CA PRO A 103 3.48 8.32 -32.14
C PRO A 103 2.41 9.32 -32.60
N GLU A 104 2.25 9.52 -33.91
CA GLU A 104 1.22 10.41 -34.46
C GLU A 104 -0.16 9.73 -34.42
N LYS A 105 -0.26 8.42 -34.72
CA LYS A 105 -1.51 7.65 -34.58
C LYS A 105 -1.96 7.50 -33.14
N LEU A 106 -1.03 7.26 -32.21
CA LEU A 106 -1.35 7.19 -30.79
C LEU A 106 -1.86 8.54 -30.25
N LYS A 107 -1.29 9.65 -30.71
CA LYS A 107 -1.80 10.99 -30.38
C LYS A 107 -3.17 11.27 -31.01
N GLU A 108 -3.41 10.80 -32.23
CA GLU A 108 -4.70 10.93 -32.92
C GLU A 108 -5.79 10.10 -32.22
N GLU A 109 -5.52 8.83 -31.89
CA GLU A 109 -6.43 7.94 -31.15
C GLU A 109 -6.66 8.41 -29.70
N ALA A 110 -5.62 8.90 -29.01
CA ALA A 110 -5.77 9.49 -27.68
C ALA A 110 -6.54 10.82 -27.70
N ALA A 111 -6.36 11.64 -28.76
CA ALA A 111 -7.14 12.85 -28.97
C ALA A 111 -8.60 12.54 -29.32
N ASP A 112 -8.88 11.43 -30.02
CA ASP A 112 -10.24 10.97 -30.30
C ASP A 112 -10.96 10.45 -29.04
N VAL A 113 -10.24 9.81 -28.11
CA VAL A 113 -10.79 9.44 -26.79
C VAL A 113 -11.05 10.66 -25.90
N GLN A 114 -10.17 11.68 -25.94
CA GLN A 114 -10.39 12.95 -25.23
C GLN A 114 -11.49 13.84 -25.85
N LYS A 115 -11.88 13.59 -27.10
CA LYS A 115 -12.94 14.34 -27.81
C LYS A 115 -14.33 13.74 -27.67
N LEU A 116 -14.48 12.57 -27.07
CA LEU A 116 -15.80 11.96 -26.90
C LEU A 116 -16.66 12.84 -26.00
N SER A 117 -17.81 13.23 -26.53
CA SER A 117 -18.81 13.95 -25.75
C SER A 117 -19.32 13.06 -24.61
N ALA A 118 -19.79 13.67 -23.51
CA ALA A 118 -20.36 12.92 -22.39
C ALA A 118 -21.49 11.97 -22.84
N ASP A 119 -22.23 12.35 -23.89
CA ASP A 119 -23.30 11.55 -24.49
C ASP A 119 -22.78 10.30 -25.22
N GLU A 120 -21.61 10.37 -25.87
CA GLU A 120 -21.00 9.21 -26.52
C GLU A 120 -20.42 8.21 -25.51
N LEU A 121 -19.88 8.71 -24.39
CA LEU A 121 -19.43 7.86 -23.29
C LEU A 121 -20.61 7.15 -22.63
N LEU A 122 -21.74 7.84 -22.42
CA LEU A 122 -22.97 7.24 -21.91
C LEU A 122 -23.50 6.17 -22.87
N LYS A 123 -23.54 6.46 -24.17
CA LYS A 123 -24.00 5.50 -25.18
C LYS A 123 -23.13 4.24 -25.22
N ARG A 124 -21.80 4.39 -25.16
CA ARG A 124 -20.89 3.22 -25.08
C ARG A 124 -21.10 2.43 -23.80
N ARG A 125 -21.35 3.09 -22.66
CA ARG A 125 -21.66 2.41 -21.39
C ARG A 125 -22.96 1.61 -21.49
N GLU A 126 -23.98 2.14 -22.15
CA GLU A 126 -25.24 1.46 -22.42
C GLU A 126 -25.07 0.27 -23.36
N GLU A 127 -24.30 0.42 -24.44
CA GLU A 127 -23.99 -0.67 -25.38
C GLU A 127 -23.24 -1.82 -24.69
N ILE A 128 -22.24 -1.49 -23.85
CA ILE A 128 -21.52 -2.50 -23.05
C ILE A 128 -22.48 -3.19 -22.09
N LYS A 129 -23.35 -2.45 -21.40
CA LYS A 129 -24.34 -3.01 -20.48
C LYS A 129 -25.30 -3.97 -21.21
N GLU A 130 -25.80 -3.59 -22.38
CA GLU A 130 -26.64 -4.46 -23.20
C GLU A 130 -25.92 -5.73 -23.65
N LEU A 131 -24.64 -5.63 -24.03
CA LEU A 131 -23.83 -6.79 -24.42
C LEU A 131 -23.60 -7.74 -23.24
N MET A 132 -23.33 -7.20 -22.05
CA MET A 132 -23.19 -7.99 -20.83
C MET A 132 -24.48 -8.74 -20.47
N GLU A 133 -25.64 -8.07 -20.57
CA GLU A 133 -26.95 -8.70 -20.36
C GLU A 133 -27.24 -9.78 -21.41
N LYS A 134 -26.95 -9.51 -22.69
CA LYS A 134 -27.11 -10.49 -23.78
C LYS A 134 -26.22 -11.72 -23.59
N LEU A 135 -25.01 -11.53 -23.08
CA LEU A 135 -24.04 -12.60 -22.82
C LEU A 135 -24.21 -13.27 -21.45
N LYS A 136 -25.13 -12.78 -20.60
CA LYS A 136 -25.36 -13.25 -19.22
C LYS A 136 -24.08 -13.32 -18.40
N MET A 137 -23.21 -12.32 -18.55
CA MET A 137 -22.02 -12.23 -17.73
C MET A 137 -22.44 -11.93 -16.28
N PRO A 138 -21.92 -12.67 -15.28
CA PRO A 138 -22.22 -12.37 -13.89
C PRO A 138 -21.67 -10.99 -13.54
N SER A 139 -22.42 -10.23 -12.75
CA SER A 139 -21.91 -8.98 -12.17
C SER A 139 -20.93 -9.29 -11.03
N ASP A 140 -20.11 -8.31 -10.66
CA ASP A 140 -19.22 -8.43 -9.49
C ASP A 140 -20.02 -8.80 -8.23
N ALA A 141 -21.20 -8.21 -8.03
CA ALA A 141 -22.08 -8.56 -6.92
C ALA A 141 -22.55 -10.03 -6.97
N ASP A 142 -22.76 -10.60 -8.15
CA ASP A 142 -23.11 -12.02 -8.30
C ASP A 142 -21.91 -12.92 -8.02
N LEU A 143 -20.71 -12.54 -8.48
CA LEU A 143 -19.47 -13.26 -8.17
C LEU A 143 -19.16 -13.22 -6.67
N MET A 144 -19.32 -12.07 -6.02
CA MET A 144 -19.17 -11.93 -4.57
C MET A 144 -20.16 -12.84 -3.82
N LYS A 145 -21.43 -12.90 -4.25
CA LYS A 145 -22.42 -13.82 -3.63
C LYS A 145 -22.01 -15.28 -3.76
N ILE A 146 -21.45 -15.69 -4.90
CA ILE A 146 -20.97 -17.07 -5.11
C ILE A 146 -19.83 -17.36 -4.13
N ALA A 147 -18.80 -16.52 -4.09
CA ALA A 147 -17.67 -16.71 -3.19
C ALA A 147 -18.09 -16.69 -1.70
N ILE A 148 -19.00 -15.79 -1.31
CA ILE A 148 -19.58 -15.75 0.04
C ILE A 148 -20.36 -17.03 0.36
N ALA A 149 -21.12 -17.57 -0.60
CA ALA A 149 -21.86 -18.82 -0.42
C ALA A 149 -20.91 -20.01 -0.21
N ASP A 150 -19.79 -20.03 -0.93
CA ASP A 150 -18.74 -21.04 -0.76
C ASP A 150 -18.11 -20.93 0.64
N LEU A 151 -17.75 -19.72 1.11
CA LEU A 151 -17.23 -19.56 2.48
C LEU A 151 -18.21 -20.03 3.56
N LYS A 152 -19.51 -19.79 3.37
CA LYS A 152 -20.57 -20.25 4.29
C LYS A 152 -20.80 -21.77 4.25
N ASN A 153 -20.32 -22.44 3.21
CA ASN A 153 -20.48 -23.88 3.07
C ASN A 153 -19.36 -24.62 3.81
N SER A 154 -19.71 -25.29 4.91
CA SER A 154 -18.72 -26.01 5.74
C SER A 154 -18.15 -27.28 5.07
N SER A 155 -18.75 -27.76 3.98
CA SER A 155 -18.33 -29.01 3.33
C SER A 155 -17.42 -28.83 2.11
N ILE A 156 -17.06 -27.60 1.74
CA ILE A 156 -16.12 -27.37 0.63
C ILE A 156 -14.69 -27.74 1.02
N SER A 157 -13.86 -28.04 0.02
CA SER A 157 -12.44 -28.33 0.27
C SER A 157 -11.68 -27.08 0.70
N LEU A 158 -10.47 -27.25 1.25
CA LEU A 158 -9.61 -26.12 1.59
C LEU A 158 -9.22 -25.32 0.35
N GLU A 159 -8.98 -26.00 -0.79
CA GLU A 159 -8.63 -25.35 -2.05
C GLU A 159 -9.79 -24.52 -2.63
N ASP A 160 -11.02 -25.03 -2.51
CA ASP A 160 -12.22 -24.27 -2.90
C ASP A 160 -12.43 -23.05 -1.98
N ARG A 161 -12.20 -23.20 -0.67
CA ARG A 161 -12.29 -22.13 0.33
C ARG A 161 -11.27 -21.03 0.06
N GLN A 162 -10.03 -21.44 -0.20
CA GLN A 162 -8.94 -20.54 -0.53
C GLN A 162 -9.20 -19.80 -1.84
N ARG A 163 -9.73 -20.48 -2.86
CA ARG A 163 -10.16 -19.83 -4.11
C ARG A 163 -11.25 -18.78 -3.87
N ALA A 164 -12.26 -19.09 -3.08
CA ALA A 164 -13.33 -18.13 -2.76
C ALA A 164 -12.78 -16.86 -2.06
N LEU A 165 -11.80 -17.01 -1.17
CA LEU A 165 -11.11 -15.86 -0.57
C LEU A 165 -10.29 -15.06 -1.58
N GLN A 166 -9.57 -15.73 -2.49
CA GLN A 166 -8.80 -15.06 -3.55
C GLN A 166 -9.71 -14.32 -4.54
N GLU A 167 -10.86 -14.89 -4.88
CA GLU A 167 -11.87 -14.23 -5.70
C GLU A 167 -12.43 -12.99 -4.99
N LEU A 168 -12.79 -13.11 -3.70
CA LEU A 168 -13.23 -11.96 -2.92
C LEU A 168 -12.16 -10.89 -2.81
N LEU A 169 -10.89 -11.25 -2.65
CA LEU A 169 -9.78 -10.31 -2.55
C LEU A 169 -9.72 -9.37 -3.75
N VAL A 170 -9.85 -9.90 -4.96
CA VAL A 170 -9.87 -9.09 -6.20
C VAL A 170 -11.16 -8.28 -6.28
N LEU A 171 -12.30 -8.89 -5.96
CA LEU A 171 -13.61 -8.24 -6.07
C LEU A 171 -13.79 -7.07 -5.11
N VAL A 172 -13.08 -7.04 -3.97
CA VAL A 172 -13.17 -5.95 -2.98
C VAL A 172 -12.14 -4.83 -3.20
N GLU A 173 -11.30 -4.91 -4.24
CA GLU A 173 -10.40 -3.80 -4.59
C GLU A 173 -11.16 -2.52 -4.99
N PRO A 174 -12.27 -2.58 -5.76
CA PRO A 174 -13.12 -1.42 -6.00
C PRO A 174 -13.89 -1.03 -4.74
N ILE A 175 -13.88 0.27 -4.40
CA ILE A 175 -14.52 0.83 -3.20
C ILE A 175 -16.02 0.51 -3.16
N ASP A 176 -16.71 0.54 -4.30
CA ASP A 176 -18.15 0.23 -4.37
C ASP A 176 -18.44 -1.22 -3.97
N ASN A 177 -17.65 -2.17 -4.47
CA ASN A 177 -17.79 -3.58 -4.12
C ASN A 177 -17.43 -3.83 -2.65
N ALA A 178 -16.36 -3.19 -2.14
CA ALA A 178 -16.00 -3.25 -0.74
C ALA A 178 -17.14 -2.78 0.18
N ASN A 179 -17.82 -1.69 -0.20
CA ASN A 179 -18.99 -1.16 0.52
C ASN A 179 -20.21 -2.11 0.49
N ASP A 180 -20.31 -2.95 -0.53
CA ASP A 180 -21.38 -3.93 -0.67
C ASP A 180 -21.09 -5.26 0.05
N LEU A 181 -19.84 -5.53 0.42
CA LEU A 181 -19.42 -6.79 1.04
C LEU A 181 -20.23 -7.13 2.31
N ASP A 182 -20.45 -6.16 3.20
CA ASP A 182 -21.27 -6.37 4.41
C ASP A 182 -22.75 -6.54 4.07
N LYS A 183 -23.27 -5.77 3.10
CA LYS A 183 -24.67 -5.84 2.66
C LYS A 183 -25.01 -7.20 2.06
N LEU A 184 -24.04 -7.82 1.38
CA LEU A 184 -24.13 -9.19 0.85
C LEU A 184 -23.88 -10.26 1.93
N GLY A 185 -23.61 -9.85 3.17
CA GLY A 185 -23.35 -10.73 4.31
C GLY A 185 -22.03 -11.50 4.18
N GLY A 186 -21.02 -10.87 3.57
CA GLY A 186 -19.70 -11.43 3.31
C GLY A 186 -18.64 -11.13 4.38
N LEU A 187 -18.75 -10.00 5.09
CA LEU A 187 -17.77 -9.64 6.13
C LEU A 187 -17.67 -10.69 7.24
N LEU A 188 -18.81 -11.13 7.80
CA LEU A 188 -18.81 -12.09 8.90
C LEU A 188 -18.16 -13.43 8.54
N PRO A 189 -18.47 -14.08 7.39
CA PRO A 189 -17.72 -15.25 6.93
C PRO A 189 -16.21 -15.02 6.82
N VAL A 190 -15.76 -13.92 6.19
CA VAL A 190 -14.33 -13.62 6.06
C VAL A 190 -13.67 -13.43 7.43
N ILE A 191 -14.34 -12.78 8.39
CA ILE A 191 -13.83 -12.62 9.77
C ILE A 191 -13.75 -13.97 10.48
N GLN A 192 -14.71 -14.88 10.26
CA GLN A 192 -14.67 -16.23 10.85
C GLN A 192 -13.46 -17.01 10.36
N GLU A 193 -13.06 -16.85 9.10
CA GLU A 193 -11.88 -17.50 8.52
C GLU A 193 -10.55 -17.05 9.15
N LEU A 194 -10.49 -15.92 9.86
CA LEU A 194 -9.31 -15.56 10.67
C LEU A 194 -9.01 -16.60 11.76
N ASN A 195 -10.00 -17.42 12.14
CA ASN A 195 -9.84 -18.51 13.12
C ASN A 195 -9.63 -19.88 12.47
N ASN A 196 -9.42 -19.95 11.15
CA ASN A 196 -9.18 -21.21 10.46
C ASN A 196 -7.89 -21.89 10.95
N ALA A 197 -7.88 -23.22 10.99
CA ALA A 197 -6.71 -24.02 11.33
C ALA A 197 -5.60 -23.87 10.28
N ASP A 198 -5.99 -23.69 9.02
CA ASP A 198 -5.08 -23.48 7.90
C ASP A 198 -4.53 -22.04 7.89
N GLU A 199 -3.21 -21.91 7.80
CA GLU A 199 -2.52 -20.62 7.82
C GLU A 199 -2.79 -19.77 6.58
N GLU A 200 -2.82 -20.38 5.40
CA GLU A 200 -3.01 -19.69 4.12
C GLU A 200 -4.40 -19.02 4.06
N ILE A 201 -5.39 -19.70 4.62
CA ILE A 201 -6.75 -19.18 4.76
C ILE A 201 -6.78 -17.96 5.69
N ARG A 202 -6.09 -18.02 6.84
CA ARG A 202 -6.00 -16.87 7.76
C ARG A 202 -5.31 -15.68 7.10
N ILE A 203 -4.19 -15.92 6.40
CA ILE A 203 -3.42 -14.92 5.64
C ILE A 203 -4.34 -14.21 4.63
N THR A 204 -5.04 -14.99 3.80
CA THR A 204 -5.86 -14.46 2.72
C THR A 204 -7.07 -13.72 3.27
N SER A 205 -7.67 -14.20 4.37
CA SER A 205 -8.78 -13.53 5.05
C SER A 205 -8.37 -12.18 5.62
N ALA A 206 -7.22 -12.10 6.30
CA ALA A 206 -6.69 -10.82 6.76
C ALA A 206 -6.41 -9.87 5.59
N TRP A 207 -5.91 -10.40 4.47
CA TRP A 207 -5.69 -9.60 3.27
C TRP A 207 -7.00 -9.03 2.70
N VAL A 208 -8.05 -9.84 2.54
CA VAL A 208 -9.37 -9.39 2.08
C VAL A 208 -9.89 -8.24 2.95
N LEU A 209 -9.82 -8.39 4.28
CA LEU A 209 -10.26 -7.34 5.22
C LEU A 209 -9.42 -6.06 5.11
N GLY A 210 -8.11 -6.20 4.96
CA GLY A 210 -7.21 -5.06 4.77
C GLY A 210 -7.52 -4.30 3.47
N THR A 211 -7.70 -5.01 2.36
CA THR A 211 -8.02 -4.43 1.06
C THR A 211 -9.37 -3.72 1.11
N ALA A 212 -10.41 -4.38 1.64
CA ALA A 212 -11.76 -3.82 1.70
C ALA A 212 -11.86 -2.56 2.59
N SER A 213 -11.03 -2.46 3.63
CA SER A 213 -11.04 -1.35 4.60
C SER A 213 -10.05 -0.23 4.30
N GLN A 214 -9.16 -0.40 3.33
CA GLN A 214 -8.11 0.56 3.05
C GLN A 214 -8.69 1.92 2.64
N ASN A 215 -8.46 2.94 3.49
CA ASN A 215 -9.01 4.30 3.33
C ASN A 215 -10.55 4.34 3.18
N ASN A 216 -11.26 3.38 3.78
CA ASN A 216 -12.71 3.25 3.67
C ASN A 216 -13.38 3.24 5.05
N ALA A 217 -13.77 4.41 5.55
CA ALA A 217 -14.35 4.58 6.88
C ALA A 217 -15.61 3.73 7.13
N LEU A 218 -16.43 3.48 6.10
CA LEU A 218 -17.62 2.65 6.23
C LEU A 218 -17.24 1.21 6.56
N VAL A 219 -16.38 0.61 5.73
CA VAL A 219 -15.96 -0.78 5.89
C VAL A 219 -15.07 -0.96 7.12
N GLN A 220 -14.21 0.01 7.43
CA GLN A 220 -13.42 0.03 8.67
C GLN A 220 -14.33 -0.13 9.90
N ASN A 221 -15.35 0.71 10.02
CA ASN A 221 -16.26 0.68 11.17
C ASN A 221 -17.12 -0.59 11.21
N GLN A 222 -17.52 -1.13 10.06
CA GLN A 222 -18.22 -2.43 10.01
C GLN A 222 -17.35 -3.56 10.54
N ILE A 223 -16.10 -3.68 10.07
CA ILE A 223 -15.17 -4.72 10.52
C ILE A 223 -14.86 -4.59 12.02
N LEU A 224 -14.66 -3.37 12.50
CA LEU A 224 -14.47 -3.10 13.92
C LEU A 224 -15.70 -3.49 14.76
N GLY A 225 -16.91 -3.19 14.26
CA GLY A 225 -18.17 -3.55 14.91
C GLY A 225 -18.38 -5.05 15.10
N TYR A 226 -17.75 -5.89 14.26
CA TYR A 226 -17.74 -7.35 14.40
C TYR A 226 -16.61 -7.88 15.31
N GLY A 227 -15.76 -7.03 15.88
CA GLY A 227 -14.69 -7.44 16.80
C GLY A 227 -13.51 -8.14 16.13
N ALA A 228 -13.30 -7.96 14.83
CA ALA A 228 -12.21 -8.62 14.10
C ALA A 228 -10.81 -8.23 14.59
N LEU A 229 -10.68 -7.04 15.17
CA LEU A 229 -9.39 -6.46 15.58
C LEU A 229 -8.67 -7.31 16.63
N ALA A 230 -9.39 -7.86 17.61
CA ALA A 230 -8.83 -8.76 18.63
C ALA A 230 -8.10 -9.96 18.00
N ARG A 231 -8.73 -10.57 16.97
CA ARG A 231 -8.15 -11.73 16.29
C ARG A 231 -6.95 -11.33 15.43
N LEU A 232 -7.02 -10.20 14.73
CA LEU A 232 -5.90 -9.68 13.94
C LEU A 232 -4.70 -9.34 14.83
N VAL A 233 -4.90 -8.72 15.99
CA VAL A 233 -3.82 -8.45 16.96
C VAL A 233 -3.15 -9.76 17.40
N LYS A 234 -3.93 -10.81 17.68
CA LYS A 234 -3.37 -12.14 18.00
C LYS A 234 -2.56 -12.72 16.83
N MET A 235 -2.99 -12.54 15.59
CA MET A 235 -2.24 -12.99 14.40
C MET A 235 -0.92 -12.22 14.22
N GLY A 236 -0.83 -10.97 14.70
CA GLY A 236 0.43 -10.20 14.71
C GLY A 236 1.56 -10.82 15.55
N TYR A 237 1.25 -11.76 16.45
CA TYR A 237 2.22 -12.56 17.20
C TYR A 237 2.58 -13.90 16.54
N SER A 238 2.08 -14.19 15.33
CA SER A 238 2.36 -15.45 14.65
C SER A 238 3.85 -15.62 14.39
N SER A 239 4.34 -16.86 14.46
CA SER A 239 5.69 -17.22 14.02
C SER A 239 5.84 -17.18 12.49
N SER A 240 4.73 -17.20 11.75
CA SER A 240 4.73 -17.01 10.31
C SER A 240 4.83 -15.52 9.99
N THR A 241 5.93 -15.14 9.35
CA THR A 241 6.18 -13.75 8.90
C THR A 241 5.06 -13.25 7.99
N GLU A 242 4.54 -14.11 7.12
CA GLU A 242 3.49 -13.72 6.18
C GLU A 242 2.14 -13.49 6.89
N GLU A 243 1.79 -14.36 7.84
CA GLU A 243 0.59 -14.19 8.68
C GLU A 243 0.66 -12.88 9.49
N ALA A 244 1.78 -12.64 10.18
CA ALA A 244 1.98 -11.41 10.94
C ALA A 244 1.96 -10.17 10.03
N ALA A 245 2.53 -10.26 8.82
CA ALA A 245 2.53 -9.15 7.86
C ALA A 245 1.14 -8.82 7.32
N LYS A 246 0.30 -9.82 6.99
CA LYS A 246 -1.07 -9.58 6.55
C LYS A 246 -1.97 -9.12 7.69
N ALA A 247 -1.75 -9.61 8.90
CA ALA A 247 -2.41 -9.08 10.09
C ALA A 247 -2.09 -7.59 10.31
N LEU A 248 -0.81 -7.21 10.27
CA LEU A 248 -0.40 -5.81 10.41
C LEU A 248 -0.96 -4.93 9.28
N TYR A 249 -1.00 -5.43 8.04
CA TYR A 249 -1.61 -4.73 6.92
C TYR A 249 -3.10 -4.44 7.17
N ALA A 250 -3.86 -5.45 7.60
CA ALA A 250 -5.28 -5.29 7.92
C ALA A 250 -5.50 -4.32 9.10
N ILE A 251 -4.72 -4.45 10.17
CA ILE A 251 -4.77 -3.53 11.32
C ILE A 251 -4.47 -2.10 10.87
N SER A 252 -3.39 -1.90 10.10
CA SER A 252 -3.02 -0.60 9.56
C SER A 252 -4.16 0.04 8.75
N ALA A 253 -4.80 -0.75 7.88
CA ALA A 253 -5.97 -0.30 7.11
C ALA A 253 -7.17 0.08 8.00
N LEU A 254 -7.38 -0.61 9.13
CA LEU A 254 -8.49 -0.35 10.05
C LEU A 254 -8.32 0.91 10.91
N ILE A 255 -7.08 1.25 11.29
CA ILE A 255 -6.80 2.26 12.32
C ILE A 255 -6.25 3.58 11.75
N ARG A 256 -5.69 3.56 10.54
CA ARG A 256 -5.24 4.80 9.88
C ARG A 256 -6.44 5.66 9.53
N ASN A 257 -6.35 6.94 9.86
CA ASN A 257 -7.41 7.94 9.66
C ASN A 257 -8.76 7.58 10.31
N ASN A 258 -8.76 6.74 11.36
CA ASN A 258 -9.97 6.28 12.03
C ASN A 258 -9.81 6.28 13.56
N VAL A 259 -10.41 7.26 14.23
CA VAL A 259 -10.34 7.40 15.70
C VAL A 259 -10.93 6.19 16.42
N ASN A 260 -12.09 5.70 15.99
CA ASN A 260 -12.72 4.51 16.59
C ASN A 260 -11.82 3.28 16.46
N GLY A 261 -11.13 3.14 15.32
CA GLY A 261 -10.16 2.07 15.09
C GLY A 261 -8.96 2.17 16.02
N GLN A 262 -8.46 3.38 16.26
CA GLN A 262 -7.34 3.62 17.18
C GLN A 262 -7.70 3.32 18.64
N GLU A 263 -8.91 3.71 19.07
CA GLU A 263 -9.42 3.39 20.41
C GLU A 263 -9.62 1.87 20.60
N ALA A 264 -10.19 1.20 19.59
CA ALA A 264 -10.32 -0.26 19.59
C ALA A 264 -8.94 -0.94 19.63
N PHE A 265 -7.97 -0.43 18.86
CA PHE A 265 -6.60 -0.95 18.84
C PHE A 265 -5.91 -0.83 20.19
N HIS A 266 -6.11 0.29 20.88
CA HIS A 266 -5.63 0.46 22.24
C HIS A 266 -6.29 -0.55 23.19
N SER A 267 -7.61 -0.71 23.10
CA SER A 267 -8.39 -1.64 23.94
C SER A 267 -7.98 -3.10 23.78
N GLU A 268 -7.54 -3.49 22.58
CA GLU A 268 -7.06 -4.85 22.26
C GLU A 268 -5.55 -5.06 22.56
N ASN A 269 -4.91 -4.15 23.30
CA ASN A 269 -3.46 -4.18 23.58
C ASN A 269 -2.59 -4.22 22.32
N GLY A 270 -3.02 -3.54 21.26
CA GLY A 270 -2.31 -3.50 19.98
C GLY A 270 -0.89 -2.92 20.07
N SER A 271 -0.63 -2.03 21.03
CA SER A 271 0.71 -1.48 21.28
C SER A 271 1.72 -2.55 21.72
N ALA A 272 1.31 -3.53 22.53
CA ALA A 272 2.17 -4.64 22.93
C ALA A 272 2.53 -5.53 21.73
N MET A 273 1.60 -5.68 20.77
CA MET A 273 1.85 -6.42 19.54
C MET A 273 2.86 -5.68 18.65
N LEU A 274 2.73 -4.37 18.50
CA LEU A 274 3.75 -3.57 17.82
C LEU A 274 5.09 -3.70 18.52
N GLN A 275 5.15 -3.55 19.84
CA GLN A 275 6.38 -3.71 20.62
C GLN A 275 7.04 -5.07 20.38
N HIS A 276 6.27 -6.16 20.38
CA HIS A 276 6.77 -7.50 20.05
C HIS A 276 7.40 -7.54 18.64
N ILE A 277 6.78 -6.91 17.65
CA ILE A 277 7.32 -6.80 16.29
C ILE A 277 8.65 -6.04 16.27
N LEU A 278 8.74 -4.92 16.99
CA LEU A 278 9.93 -4.06 16.99
C LEU A 278 11.12 -4.72 17.69
N VAL A 279 10.89 -5.38 18.84
CA VAL A 279 11.96 -5.88 19.70
C VAL A 279 12.52 -7.22 19.22
N SER A 280 11.70 -8.12 18.65
CA SER A 280 12.15 -9.49 18.39
C SER A 280 13.14 -9.57 17.22
N ASP A 281 14.31 -10.18 17.45
CA ASP A 281 15.39 -10.28 16.45
C ASP A 281 15.11 -11.28 15.33
N ASN A 282 14.17 -12.21 15.53
CA ASN A 282 13.78 -13.22 14.55
C ASN A 282 12.70 -12.73 13.56
N ILE A 283 12.21 -11.50 13.72
CA ILE A 283 11.18 -10.91 12.86
C ILE A 283 11.83 -10.25 11.66
N ASP A 284 11.21 -10.44 10.49
CA ASP A 284 11.65 -9.82 9.24
C ASP A 284 11.71 -8.29 9.34
N VAL A 285 12.84 -7.71 8.93
CA VAL A 285 13.09 -6.26 8.96
C VAL A 285 12.04 -5.48 8.15
N ARG A 286 11.49 -6.06 7.07
CA ARG A 286 10.39 -5.45 6.28
C ARG A 286 9.12 -5.31 7.10
N LEU A 287 8.83 -6.26 8.00
CA LEU A 287 7.69 -6.17 8.91
C LEU A 287 7.92 -5.08 9.97
N GLN A 288 9.14 -5.00 10.51
CA GLN A 288 9.54 -3.93 11.44
C GLN A 288 9.41 -2.55 10.82
N LYS A 289 9.88 -2.37 9.57
CA LYS A 289 9.72 -1.14 8.80
C LYS A 289 8.26 -0.73 8.65
N LYS A 290 7.36 -1.68 8.37
CA LYS A 290 5.91 -1.43 8.29
C LYS A 290 5.30 -1.05 9.64
N ALA A 291 5.75 -1.67 10.73
CA ALA A 291 5.29 -1.35 12.07
C ALA A 291 5.72 0.07 12.49
N VAL A 292 6.99 0.42 12.26
CA VAL A 292 7.50 1.78 12.53
C VAL A 292 6.79 2.82 11.66
N PHE A 293 6.57 2.52 10.38
CA PHE A 293 5.80 3.41 9.49
C PHE A 293 4.39 3.67 10.02
N LEU A 294 3.70 2.64 10.54
CA LEU A 294 2.40 2.80 11.18
C LEU A 294 2.48 3.68 12.43
N VAL A 295 3.55 3.58 13.24
CA VAL A 295 3.77 4.46 14.39
C VAL A 295 3.90 5.92 13.96
N THR A 296 4.68 6.20 12.90
CA THR A 296 4.81 7.54 12.32
C THR A 296 3.45 8.08 11.88
N ASP A 297 2.69 7.30 11.11
CA ASP A 297 1.37 7.69 10.62
C ASP A 297 0.39 8.01 11.76
N LEU A 298 0.41 7.22 12.84
CA LEU A 298 -0.45 7.46 14.01
C LEU A 298 -0.05 8.71 14.79
N ALA A 299 1.25 8.97 14.92
CA ALA A 299 1.75 10.20 15.54
C ALA A 299 1.39 11.44 14.69
N ASP A 300 1.59 11.37 13.37
CA ASP A 300 1.24 12.45 12.45
C ASP A 300 -0.27 12.71 12.41
N PHE A 301 -1.09 11.66 12.47
CA PHE A 301 -2.53 11.80 12.58
C PHE A 301 -2.92 12.63 13.82
N GLN A 302 -2.30 12.40 14.98
CA GLN A 302 -2.58 13.16 16.21
C GLN A 302 -2.16 14.62 16.11
N LEU A 303 -1.01 14.91 15.49
CA LEU A 303 -0.54 16.28 15.29
C LEU A 303 -1.54 17.11 14.47
N ASN A 304 -2.19 16.49 13.49
CA ASN A 304 -3.07 17.18 12.55
C ASN A 304 -4.52 17.26 13.00
N SER A 305 -4.98 16.37 13.88
CA SER A 305 -6.40 16.20 14.16
C SER A 305 -6.89 16.72 15.51
N GLY A 306 -5.98 17.10 16.43
CA GLY A 306 -6.36 17.63 17.75
C GLY A 306 -7.14 16.64 18.64
N ASN A 307 -7.15 15.36 18.24
CA ASN A 307 -7.87 14.27 18.87
C ASN A 307 -7.17 13.75 20.14
N PRO A 308 -7.86 12.91 20.96
CA PRO A 308 -7.25 12.27 22.11
C PRO A 308 -5.97 11.53 21.74
N GLN A 309 -4.93 11.73 22.54
CA GLN A 309 -3.63 11.12 22.31
C GLN A 309 -3.68 9.62 22.59
N LEU A 310 -3.09 8.83 21.69
CA LEU A 310 -2.86 7.40 21.91
C LEU A 310 -1.84 7.25 23.04
N PRO A 311 -2.21 6.70 24.22
CA PRO A 311 -1.34 6.70 25.39
C PRO A 311 -0.01 5.98 25.16
N PHE A 312 0.01 4.96 24.29
CA PHE A 312 1.22 4.18 24.02
C PHE A 312 2.32 4.97 23.31
N LEU A 313 2.01 6.08 22.62
CA LEU A 313 3.02 6.95 22.00
C LEU A 313 3.81 7.75 23.04
N SER A 314 3.39 7.73 24.30
CA SER A 314 4.12 8.31 25.44
C SER A 314 4.51 7.22 26.46
N ASP A 315 4.33 5.94 26.13
CA ASP A 315 4.75 4.84 27.00
C ASP A 315 6.27 4.65 26.93
N ARG A 316 6.95 4.73 28.08
CA ARG A 316 8.42 4.65 28.17
C ARG A 316 8.99 3.35 27.58
N LEU A 317 8.34 2.21 27.80
CA LEU A 317 8.84 0.94 27.28
C LEU A 317 8.69 0.87 25.76
N PHE A 318 7.59 1.40 25.24
CA PHE A 318 7.38 1.53 23.80
C PHE A 318 8.41 2.47 23.16
N LEU A 319 8.62 3.66 23.73
CA LEU A 319 9.62 4.62 23.26
C LEU A 319 11.02 4.03 23.24
N LYS A 320 11.42 3.34 24.31
CA LYS A 320 12.69 2.61 24.35
C LYS A 320 12.82 1.62 23.19
N SER A 321 11.75 0.86 22.90
CA SER A 321 11.74 -0.13 21.82
C SER A 321 11.95 0.50 20.44
N VAL A 322 11.40 1.71 20.22
CA VAL A 322 11.62 2.49 18.99
C VAL A 322 13.07 2.99 18.93
N VAL A 323 13.62 3.51 20.02
CA VAL A 323 15.01 4.02 20.06
C VAL A 323 16.03 2.89 19.86
N ASP A 324 15.81 1.73 20.49
CA ASP A 324 16.71 0.56 20.39
C ASP A 324 16.88 0.10 18.93
N MET A 325 15.88 0.31 18.06
CA MET A 325 15.96 -0.05 16.65
C MET A 325 17.02 0.72 15.87
N LEU A 326 17.42 1.92 16.32
CA LEU A 326 18.54 2.67 15.73
C LEU A 326 19.90 1.99 15.97
N SER A 327 19.96 0.94 16.79
CA SER A 327 21.16 0.13 16.98
C SER A 327 21.33 -0.93 15.88
N ARG A 328 20.30 -1.19 15.07
CA ARG A 328 20.32 -2.19 13.99
C ARG A 328 20.77 -1.54 12.69
N PHE A 329 21.85 -2.03 12.09
CA PHE A 329 22.39 -1.45 10.86
C PHE A 329 21.51 -1.75 9.62
N ASP A 330 20.52 -0.90 9.36
CA ASP A 330 19.73 -0.84 8.14
C ASP A 330 19.31 0.62 7.88
N LEU A 331 19.79 1.21 6.78
CA LEU A 331 19.58 2.64 6.49
C LEU A 331 18.10 3.02 6.33
N ASP A 332 17.33 2.17 5.65
CA ASP A 332 15.90 2.39 5.39
C ASP A 332 15.07 2.21 6.67
N LEU A 333 15.51 1.35 7.58
CA LEU A 333 14.97 1.25 8.94
C LEU A 333 15.29 2.49 9.76
N HIS A 334 16.54 2.96 9.72
CA HIS A 334 16.95 4.18 10.43
C HIS A 334 16.13 5.39 9.99
N GLU A 335 15.94 5.59 8.70
CA GLU A 335 15.09 6.67 8.17
C GLU A 335 13.68 6.61 8.80
N LYS A 336 13.04 5.44 8.77
CA LYS A 336 11.69 5.24 9.30
C LYS A 336 11.61 5.47 10.81
N VAL A 337 12.60 4.98 11.55
CA VAL A 337 12.67 5.15 13.02
C VAL A 337 12.90 6.62 13.37
N LEU A 338 13.78 7.32 12.66
CA LEU A 338 14.01 8.75 12.86
C LEU A 338 12.75 9.58 12.53
N LEU A 339 12.00 9.22 11.48
CA LEU A 339 10.70 9.84 11.19
C LEU A 339 9.70 9.60 12.32
N ALA A 340 9.61 8.38 12.85
CA ALA A 340 8.74 8.06 13.98
C ALA A 340 9.12 8.89 15.22
N ILE A 341 10.40 8.93 15.59
CA ILE A 341 10.89 9.72 16.73
C ILE A 341 10.62 11.21 16.51
N LYS A 342 10.85 11.74 15.30
CA LYS A 342 10.54 13.13 14.94
C LYS A 342 9.07 13.46 15.17
N SER A 343 8.16 12.63 14.69
CA SER A 343 6.72 12.83 14.84
C SER A 343 6.28 12.72 16.30
N ILE A 344 6.80 11.73 17.04
CA ILE A 344 6.52 11.57 18.48
C ILE A 344 7.05 12.76 19.29
N LEU A 345 8.26 13.25 19.01
CA LEU A 345 8.83 14.42 19.69
C LEU A 345 8.03 15.71 19.45
N LYS A 346 7.28 15.81 18.34
CA LYS A 346 6.39 16.95 18.09
C LYS A 346 5.08 16.89 18.88
N LEU A 347 4.69 15.72 19.41
CA LEU A 347 3.47 15.60 20.20
C LEU A 347 3.59 16.37 21.53
N SER A 348 2.51 16.99 21.98
CA SER A 348 2.49 17.75 23.23
C SER A 348 2.54 16.87 24.49
N SER A 349 2.12 15.59 24.42
CA SER A 349 2.23 14.64 25.53
C SER A 349 3.65 14.15 25.80
N THR A 350 4.47 14.10 24.75
CA THR A 350 5.75 13.43 24.83
C THR A 350 6.72 14.21 25.71
N ASP A 351 7.19 13.59 26.78
CA ASP A 351 8.25 14.13 27.60
C ASP A 351 9.62 13.87 26.95
N ALA A 352 10.42 14.92 26.78
CA ALA A 352 11.78 14.77 26.27
C ALA A 352 12.68 14.00 27.26
N GLU A 353 12.41 14.06 28.56
CA GLU A 353 13.16 13.30 29.58
C GLU A 353 13.02 11.78 29.38
N ASP A 354 11.90 11.31 28.81
CA ASP A 354 11.72 9.88 28.51
C ASP A 354 12.76 9.42 27.47
N PHE A 355 13.00 10.22 26.43
CA PHE A 355 14.03 9.94 25.43
C PHE A 355 15.46 10.11 25.97
N GLU A 356 15.68 11.07 26.87
CA GLU A 356 16.97 11.23 27.58
C GLU A 356 17.30 9.97 28.40
N SER A 357 16.30 9.40 29.09
CA SER A 357 16.46 8.16 29.86
C SER A 357 16.82 6.93 29.02
N HIS A 358 16.66 7.03 27.69
CA HIS A 358 16.96 5.97 26.73
C HIS A 358 18.23 6.24 25.92
N ASP A 359 19.08 7.18 26.34
CA ASP A 359 20.33 7.55 25.66
C ASP A 359 20.11 7.97 24.19
N LEU A 360 18.98 8.63 23.86
CA LEU A 360 18.71 9.04 22.48
C LEU A 360 19.86 9.89 21.91
N GLU A 361 20.42 10.81 22.70
CA GLU A 361 21.56 11.62 22.27
C GLU A 361 22.80 10.79 21.92
N GLY A 362 23.17 9.83 22.77
CA GLY A 362 24.29 8.93 22.50
C GLY A 362 24.03 8.04 21.29
N VAL A 363 22.81 7.53 21.12
CA VAL A 363 22.39 6.74 19.95
C VAL A 363 22.52 7.56 18.67
N LEU A 364 22.02 8.79 18.65
CA LEU A 364 22.12 9.69 17.48
C LEU A 364 23.57 10.08 17.17
N LEU A 365 24.45 10.19 18.18
CA LEU A 365 25.87 10.45 17.94
C LEU A 365 26.56 9.24 17.29
N ARG A 366 26.32 8.04 17.83
CA ARG A 366 26.86 6.77 17.28
C ARG A 366 26.39 6.55 15.85
N LEU A 367 25.11 6.80 15.57
CA LEU A 367 24.56 6.72 14.23
C LEU A 367 25.24 7.69 13.25
N GLY A 368 25.54 8.92 13.69
CA GLY A 368 26.27 9.89 12.87
C GLY A 368 27.64 9.37 12.43
N VAL A 369 28.42 8.81 13.36
CA VAL A 369 29.73 8.21 13.06
C VAL A 369 29.59 7.04 12.07
N GLN A 370 28.59 6.17 12.26
CA GLN A 370 28.33 5.06 11.35
C GLN A 370 27.96 5.51 9.93
N LEU A 371 27.24 6.63 9.80
CA LEU A 371 26.86 7.19 8.50
C LEU A 371 28.04 7.84 7.77
N GLU A 372 28.99 8.43 8.51
CA GLU A 372 30.23 9.00 7.94
C GLU A 372 31.18 7.92 7.41
N ASP A 373 31.21 6.75 8.06
CA ASP A 373 32.07 5.62 7.70
C ASP A 373 31.54 4.75 6.53
N LEU A 374 30.40 5.11 5.93
CA LEU A 374 29.83 4.38 4.78
C LEU A 374 30.68 4.58 3.51
N THR A 375 31.21 3.46 3.01
CA THR A 375 32.16 3.40 1.89
C THR A 375 31.56 3.30 0.47
N PRO A 376 30.33 2.79 0.21
CA PRO A 376 29.78 2.75 -1.14
C PRO A 376 29.30 4.13 -1.60
N GLU A 377 29.77 4.60 -2.75
CA GLU A 377 29.35 5.87 -3.36
C GLU A 377 27.83 5.93 -3.59
N ASP A 378 27.22 4.80 -3.97
CA ASP A 378 25.78 4.69 -4.25
C ASP A 378 24.88 4.86 -3.00
N GLN A 379 25.40 4.56 -1.81
CA GLN A 379 24.65 4.71 -0.56
C GLN A 379 24.90 6.05 0.12
N LYS A 380 25.89 6.81 -0.35
CA LYS A 380 26.35 8.03 0.29
C LYS A 380 25.34 9.17 0.22
N GLU A 381 24.60 9.27 -0.89
CA GLU A 381 23.52 10.26 -1.04
C GLU A 381 22.38 9.97 -0.04
N PHE A 382 21.86 8.74 -0.04
CA PHE A 382 20.81 8.33 0.89
C PHE A 382 21.26 8.40 2.36
N ALA A 383 22.50 8.00 2.66
CA ALA A 383 23.08 8.16 4.00
C ALA A 383 23.15 9.64 4.42
N GLY A 384 23.40 10.55 3.48
CA GLY A 384 23.34 11.99 3.70
C GLY A 384 21.94 12.49 4.05
N GLU A 385 20.90 11.96 3.42
CA GLU A 385 19.50 12.26 3.76
C GLU A 385 19.14 11.75 5.16
N VAL A 386 19.56 10.52 5.50
CA VAL A 386 19.37 9.94 6.83
C VAL A 386 20.13 10.76 7.89
N ASP A 387 21.35 11.22 7.61
CA ASP A 387 22.12 12.08 8.53
C ASP A 387 21.47 13.46 8.69
N ALA A 388 20.93 14.05 7.63
CA ALA A 388 20.16 15.30 7.72
C ALA A 388 18.95 15.13 8.64
N LEU A 389 18.17 14.05 8.46
CA LEU A 389 17.03 13.72 9.31
C LEU A 389 17.46 13.48 10.77
N ARG A 390 18.58 12.78 10.99
CA ARG A 390 19.15 12.56 12.32
C ARG A 390 19.48 13.88 13.02
N ARG A 391 20.10 14.84 12.32
CA ARG A 391 20.39 16.19 12.84
C ARG A 391 19.13 16.98 13.17
N GLU A 392 18.08 16.84 12.36
CA GLU A 392 16.77 17.44 12.66
C GLU A 392 16.17 16.88 13.95
N VAL A 393 16.17 15.54 14.10
CA VAL A 393 15.70 14.87 15.32
C VAL A 393 16.50 15.34 16.53
N GLN A 394 17.84 15.39 16.42
CA GLN A 394 18.71 15.89 17.49
C GLN A 394 18.39 17.34 17.88
N THR A 395 18.15 18.20 16.89
CA THR A 395 17.80 19.60 17.13
C THR A 395 16.45 19.74 17.82
N LEU A 396 15.44 18.99 17.37
CA LEU A 396 14.11 18.99 17.98
C LEU A 396 14.14 18.47 19.42
N PHE A 397 14.88 17.39 19.66
CA PHE A 397 15.08 16.83 21.00
C PHE A 397 15.68 17.87 21.97
N GLN A 398 16.77 18.52 21.55
CA GLN A 398 17.45 19.56 22.35
C GLN A 398 16.58 20.81 22.57
N GLN A 399 15.76 21.20 21.59
CA GLN A 399 14.80 22.29 21.76
C GLN A 399 13.74 21.93 22.80
N LYS A 400 13.23 20.70 22.77
CA LYS A 400 12.18 20.25 23.68
C LYS A 400 12.67 20.13 25.12
N LEU A 401 13.90 19.66 25.34
CA LEU A 401 14.54 19.66 26.66
C LEU A 401 14.67 21.08 27.25
N LYS A 402 14.90 22.10 26.41
CA LYS A 402 15.06 23.51 26.84
C LYS A 402 13.74 24.26 27.07
N GLN A 403 12.63 23.73 26.59
CA GLN A 403 11.29 24.35 26.72
C GLN A 403 10.60 24.02 28.04
N LYS A 404 11.15 23.08 28.79
CA LYS A 404 10.85 22.85 30.21
C LYS A 404 11.81 23.67 31.08
#